data_AF-A0A3A8I5C8-F1
#
_entry.id   AF-A0A3A8I5C8-F1
#
_cell.length_a   1.000
_cell.length_b   1.000
_cell.length_c   1.000
_cell.angle_alpha   90.00
_cell.angle_beta   90.00
_cell.angle_gamma   90.00
#
_symmetry.space_group_name_H-M   'P 1'
#
loop_
_entity.id
_entity.type
_entity.pdbx_description
1 polymer ?
#
loop_
_entity_poly.entity_id
_entity_poly.type
_entity_poly.pdbx_seq_one_letter_code
_entity_poly.pdbx_strand_id
1 'polypeptide(L)'
;MSLPVSSSLPRWTVRAFGALGALVSLVGCGGGETKVMSLAELSDRTLTYALTDVDDEENPDAQGAHRFTVSYSVVDGPCSRFADDVTATLNGEPMTVVPGGASEVGGRGDACENSRAYFNYDPGAWSREPVSDLTVQLQDATHTVRLVLQGAKAKRSFTFQGEGTPDKLRVGQTYDFLWEPATEVPGPVSVMIMREGGRAPGTLTATQEGGKVGITIPATTPQANHLLSMEASLAGIVRECVGVASCDGTLFHSQDFVIAVVP
;
A
#
# COMPACT_ATOMS: atom_id res chain seq x y z
N MET A 1 5.56 -17.56 -40.78
CA MET A 1 5.83 -17.23 -39.36
C MET A 1 5.27 -15.85 -39.13
N SER A 2 4.11 -15.75 -38.51
CA SER A 2 3.42 -14.49 -38.26
C SER A 2 3.83 -14.00 -36.88
N LEU A 3 4.46 -12.83 -36.82
CA LEU A 3 4.76 -12.15 -35.55
C LEU A 3 3.44 -11.62 -34.96
N PRO A 4 3.25 -11.67 -33.63
CA PRO A 4 2.08 -11.06 -33.02
C PRO A 4 2.22 -9.54 -33.09
N VAL A 5 1.13 -8.90 -33.51
CA VAL A 5 0.93 -7.45 -33.46
C VAL A 5 0.90 -7.04 -31.99
N SER A 6 1.85 -6.19 -31.59
CA SER A 6 1.79 -5.49 -30.31
C SER A 6 0.55 -4.58 -30.35
N SER A 7 -0.52 -4.99 -29.66
CA SER A 7 -1.69 -4.14 -29.45
C SER A 7 -1.29 -3.05 -28.47
N SER A 8 -1.01 -1.86 -28.99
CA SER A 8 -0.93 -0.64 -28.19
C SER A 8 -2.28 -0.45 -27.49
N LEU A 9 -2.35 -0.85 -26.21
CA LEU A 9 -3.52 -0.57 -25.38
C LEU A 9 -3.71 0.95 -25.31
N PRO A 10 -4.96 1.44 -25.35
CA PRO A 10 -5.26 2.85 -25.20
C PRO A 10 -4.71 3.32 -23.85
N ARG A 11 -3.98 4.44 -23.83
CA ARG A 11 -3.48 5.04 -22.59
C ARG A 11 -4.67 5.64 -21.84
N TRP A 12 -5.12 4.92 -20.83
CA TRP A 12 -5.95 5.46 -19.78
C TRP A 12 -5.09 6.45 -18.99
N THR A 13 -5.65 7.59 -18.59
CA THR A 13 -4.96 8.56 -17.73
C THR A 13 -5.80 8.73 -16.48
N VAL A 14 -5.67 7.79 -15.55
CA VAL A 14 -6.20 7.95 -14.20
C VAL A 14 -5.22 8.83 -13.43
N ARG A 15 -5.71 9.95 -12.91
CA ARG A 15 -5.09 10.49 -11.70
C ARG A 15 -5.59 9.60 -10.57
N ALA A 16 -4.79 8.62 -10.16
CA ALA A 16 -5.06 7.84 -8.97
C ALA A 16 -5.03 8.81 -7.79
N PHE A 17 -6.22 9.23 -7.34
CA PHE A 17 -6.41 10.06 -6.16
C PHE A 17 -6.99 9.18 -5.06
N GLY A 18 -6.16 8.92 -4.04
CA GLY A 18 -6.42 8.03 -2.90
C GLY A 18 -6.06 6.60 -3.28
N ALA A 19 -5.09 5.90 -2.70
CA ALA A 19 -4.74 5.84 -1.28
C ALA A 19 -3.21 5.79 -1.03
N LEU A 20 -2.42 6.64 -1.69
CA LEU A 20 -1.02 6.87 -1.33
C LEU A 20 -0.91 8.10 -0.41
N GLY A 21 -1.09 7.89 0.89
CA GLY A 21 -0.85 8.91 1.91
C GLY A 21 -1.37 8.44 3.28
N ALA A 22 -0.62 8.40 4.37
CA ALA A 22 0.66 9.04 4.61
C ALA A 22 1.37 8.37 5.80
N LEU A 23 2.52 7.73 5.54
CA LEU A 23 3.58 7.69 6.55
C LEU A 23 4.48 8.93 6.49
N VAL A 24 4.13 9.89 5.62
CA VAL A 24 4.74 11.22 5.56
C VAL A 24 3.84 12.18 6.34
N SER A 25 3.87 12.09 7.66
CA SER A 25 3.30 13.13 8.50
C SER A 25 4.25 14.32 8.49
N LEU A 26 3.97 15.32 7.65
CA LEU A 26 4.59 16.64 7.75
C LEU A 26 3.96 17.32 8.96
N VAL A 27 4.54 17.13 10.14
CA VAL A 27 4.15 17.90 11.32
C VAL A 27 4.94 19.19 11.29
N GLY A 28 4.25 20.32 11.52
CA GLY A 28 4.93 21.60 11.68
C GLY A 28 5.72 21.55 12.97
N CYS A 29 7.04 21.53 12.88
CA CYS A 29 7.91 21.65 14.04
C CYS A 29 8.32 23.10 14.19
N GLY A 30 8.30 23.61 15.42
CA GLY A 30 8.88 24.92 15.70
C GLY A 30 10.32 24.94 15.23
N GLY A 31 10.65 25.83 14.28
CA GLY A 31 11.95 25.89 13.61
C GLY A 31 13.11 25.72 14.60
N GLY A 32 13.97 24.74 14.34
CA GLY A 32 15.08 24.36 15.19
C GLY A 32 15.98 23.33 14.52
N GLU A 33 17.21 23.20 14.99
CA GLU A 33 18.19 22.23 14.49
C GLU A 33 17.65 20.79 14.57
N THR A 34 17.96 19.99 13.55
CA THR A 34 17.58 18.57 13.53
C THR A 34 18.39 17.81 14.57
N LYS A 35 17.71 17.19 15.53
CA LYS A 35 18.33 16.31 16.52
C LYS A 35 18.65 14.94 15.89
N VAL A 36 19.92 14.56 15.90
CA VAL A 36 20.32 13.18 15.60
C VAL A 36 19.97 12.30 16.79
N MET A 37 19.26 11.19 16.53
CA MET A 37 18.80 10.26 17.56
C MET A 37 19.26 8.84 17.26
N SER A 38 19.79 8.19 18.29
CA SER A 38 20.02 6.74 18.31
C SER A 38 18.70 5.98 18.44
N LEU A 39 18.69 4.69 18.08
CA LEU A 39 17.51 3.84 18.26
C LEU A 39 17.11 3.70 19.74
N ALA A 40 18.05 3.74 20.67
CA ALA A 40 17.75 3.71 22.10
C ALA A 40 16.92 4.93 22.54
N GLU A 41 17.21 6.12 21.99
CA GLU A 41 16.46 7.35 22.25
C GLU A 41 15.07 7.38 21.61
N LEU A 42 14.75 6.44 20.72
CA LEU A 42 13.44 6.29 20.08
C LEU A 42 12.59 5.18 20.73
N SER A 43 13.08 4.56 21.80
CA SER A 43 12.44 3.40 22.43
C SER A 43 11.08 3.70 23.09
N ASP A 44 10.77 4.96 23.36
CA ASP A 44 9.48 5.42 23.88
C ASP A 44 8.46 5.76 22.79
N ARG A 45 8.86 5.69 21.52
CA ARG A 45 8.01 6.05 20.37
C ARG A 45 7.23 4.88 19.81
N THR A 46 6.24 5.20 18.99
CA THR A 46 5.50 4.22 18.19
C THR A 46 6.22 3.99 16.86
N LEU A 47 6.44 2.73 16.49
CA LEU A 47 6.86 2.34 15.15
C LEU A 47 5.62 2.10 14.28
N THR A 48 5.42 2.97 13.30
CA THR A 48 4.37 2.83 12.30
C THR A 48 4.84 1.98 11.12
N TYR A 49 4.02 1.08 10.62
CA TYR A 49 4.32 0.28 9.42
C TYR A 49 3.23 0.39 8.35
N ALA A 50 3.62 0.24 7.10
CA ALA A 50 2.70 0.12 5.97
C ALA A 50 3.26 -0.87 4.95
N LEU A 51 2.42 -1.81 4.52
CA LEU A 51 2.65 -2.59 3.30
C LEU A 51 1.69 -2.08 2.24
N THR A 52 2.21 -1.71 1.09
CA THR A 52 1.44 -1.25 -0.07
C THR A 52 1.64 -2.26 -1.19
N ASP A 53 0.54 -2.83 -1.68
CA ASP A 53 0.52 -3.81 -2.77
C ASP A 53 -0.52 -3.42 -3.82
N VAL A 54 -0.11 -2.66 -4.83
CA VAL A 54 -0.99 -2.10 -5.86
C VAL A 54 -0.75 -2.81 -7.20
N ASP A 55 -1.72 -3.60 -7.62
CA ASP A 55 -1.76 -4.19 -8.96
C ASP A 55 -2.51 -3.25 -9.91
N ASP A 56 -1.84 -2.15 -10.28
CA ASP A 56 -2.32 -1.10 -11.20
C ASP A 56 -2.07 -1.53 -12.66
N GLU A 57 -3.12 -1.52 -13.48
CA GLU A 57 -3.04 -1.91 -14.90
C GLU A 57 -2.33 -0.84 -15.76
N GLU A 58 -2.45 0.44 -15.41
CA GLU A 58 -1.86 1.56 -16.15
C GLU A 58 -0.38 1.77 -15.82
N ASN A 59 -0.05 1.70 -14.52
CA ASN A 59 1.28 2.00 -14.00
C ASN A 59 1.78 0.91 -13.03
N PRO A 60 1.96 -0.34 -13.52
CA PRO A 60 2.38 -1.45 -12.66
C PRO A 60 3.73 -1.21 -11.96
N ASP A 61 4.59 -0.37 -12.53
CA ASP A 61 5.91 -0.02 -11.99
C ASP A 61 5.90 1.31 -11.21
N ALA A 62 4.74 1.82 -10.81
CA ALA A 62 4.65 3.09 -10.08
C ALA A 62 5.48 3.05 -8.79
N GLN A 63 6.21 4.13 -8.53
CA GLN A 63 7.10 4.19 -7.37
C GLN A 63 6.30 4.06 -6.07
N GLY A 64 6.57 3.00 -5.31
CA GLY A 64 5.91 2.74 -4.03
C GLY A 64 4.62 1.91 -4.14
N ALA A 65 4.23 1.47 -5.34
CA ALA A 65 3.10 0.55 -5.55
C ALA A 65 3.30 -0.79 -4.82
N HIS A 66 4.54 -1.26 -4.75
CA HIS A 66 4.94 -2.50 -4.10
C HIS A 66 6.05 -2.21 -3.08
N ARG A 67 5.63 -1.79 -1.88
CA ARG A 67 6.56 -1.28 -0.87
C ARG A 67 6.14 -1.67 0.54
N PHE A 68 7.13 -2.10 1.32
CA PHE A 68 7.03 -2.12 2.78
C PHE A 68 7.78 -0.92 3.36
N THR A 69 7.16 -0.20 4.29
CA THR A 69 7.74 0.97 4.97
C THR A 69 7.55 0.87 6.47
N VAL A 70 8.57 1.27 7.24
CA VAL A 70 8.46 1.57 8.66
C VAL A 70 8.93 2.98 8.94
N SER A 71 8.26 3.67 9.85
CA SER A 71 8.60 5.02 10.28
C SER A 71 8.29 5.22 11.75
N TYR A 72 9.06 6.05 12.43
CA TYR A 72 8.74 6.44 13.79
C TYR A 72 7.67 7.52 13.82
N SER A 73 6.79 7.47 14.81
CA SER A 73 5.87 8.55 15.11
C SER A 73 6.64 9.84 15.38
N VAL A 74 6.11 10.96 14.88
CA VAL A 74 6.58 12.29 15.24
C VAL A 74 6.02 12.64 16.60
N VAL A 75 6.85 13.21 17.45
CA VAL A 75 6.46 13.78 18.73
C VAL A 75 6.66 15.29 18.67
N ASP A 76 5.88 16.04 19.46
CA ASP A 76 6.05 17.49 19.58
C ASP A 76 7.48 17.81 20.05
N GLY A 77 8.23 18.60 19.26
CA GLY A 77 9.64 18.88 19.54
C GLY A 77 10.44 19.25 18.29
N PRO A 78 11.79 19.35 18.40
CA PRO A 78 12.67 19.57 17.25
C PRO A 78 12.60 18.38 16.28
N CYS A 79 12.86 18.63 14.99
CA CYS A 79 12.96 17.56 14.01
C CYS A 79 13.96 16.50 14.49
N SER A 80 13.62 15.22 14.35
CA SER A 80 14.55 14.12 14.62
C SER A 80 15.01 13.47 13.32
N ARG A 81 16.28 13.05 13.25
CA ARG A 81 16.79 12.14 12.22
C ARG A 81 17.48 10.93 12.85
N PHE A 82 17.53 9.82 12.11
CA PHE A 82 18.37 8.67 12.49
C PHE A 82 19.85 9.07 12.55
N ALA A 83 20.56 8.46 13.49
CA ALA A 83 22.02 8.37 13.42
C ALA A 83 22.47 7.69 12.12
N ASP A 84 23.64 8.07 11.63
CA ASP A 84 24.13 7.63 10.31
C ASP A 84 24.50 6.14 10.26
N ASP A 85 24.64 5.49 11.43
CA ASP A 85 24.95 4.07 11.57
C ASP A 85 23.71 3.18 11.69
N VAL A 86 22.49 3.74 11.63
CA VAL A 86 21.26 2.95 11.63
C VAL A 86 21.16 2.13 10.34
N THR A 87 21.05 0.82 10.51
CA THR A 87 20.79 -0.15 9.44
C THR A 87 19.38 -0.72 9.58
N ALA A 88 18.80 -1.15 8.45
CA ALA A 88 17.46 -1.74 8.44
C ALA A 88 17.40 -2.92 7.48
N THR A 89 16.68 -3.98 7.86
CA THR A 89 16.45 -5.16 7.02
C THR A 89 14.99 -5.62 7.03
N LEU A 90 14.56 -6.20 5.92
CA LEU A 90 13.29 -6.90 5.73
C LEU A 90 13.59 -8.37 5.41
N ASN A 91 13.27 -9.28 6.32
CA ASN A 91 13.61 -10.71 6.24
C ASN A 91 15.11 -10.97 5.97
N GLY A 92 15.98 -10.10 6.47
CA GLY A 92 17.42 -10.16 6.25
C GLY A 92 17.92 -9.41 5.02
N GLU A 93 17.03 -9.00 4.10
CA GLU A 93 17.40 -8.18 2.95
C GLU A 93 17.53 -6.70 3.34
N PRO A 94 18.52 -5.96 2.82
CA PRO A 94 18.74 -4.56 3.20
C PRO A 94 17.59 -3.66 2.75
N MET A 95 17.13 -2.78 3.64
CA MET A 95 16.17 -1.72 3.34
C MET A 95 16.88 -0.40 3.04
N THR A 96 16.23 0.48 2.28
CA THR A 96 16.67 1.87 2.14
C THR A 96 16.32 2.65 3.40
N VAL A 97 17.33 3.15 4.10
CA VAL A 97 17.15 4.03 5.26
C VAL A 97 17.11 5.48 4.80
N VAL A 98 16.07 6.20 5.20
CA VAL A 98 15.93 7.65 5.02
C VAL A 98 16.03 8.28 6.40
N PRO A 99 17.11 9.03 6.70
CA PRO A 99 17.34 9.55 8.04
C PRO A 99 16.23 10.47 8.56
N GLY A 100 15.52 11.19 7.69
CA GLY A 100 14.56 12.22 8.09
C GLY A 100 15.23 13.52 8.50
N GLY A 101 14.52 14.36 9.25
CA GLY A 101 14.99 15.67 9.71
C GLY A 101 14.29 16.85 9.02
N ALA A 102 14.82 18.06 9.19
CA ALA A 102 14.28 19.25 8.55
C ALA A 102 14.33 19.14 7.01
N SER A 103 13.22 19.43 6.35
CA SER A 103 13.16 19.44 4.88
C SER A 103 13.77 20.72 4.33
N GLU A 104 14.78 20.58 3.47
CA GLU A 104 15.36 21.71 2.73
C GLU A 104 14.56 22.03 1.45
N VAL A 105 13.51 21.24 1.15
CA VAL A 105 12.78 21.33 -0.11
C VAL A 105 11.77 22.48 -0.08
N GLY A 106 11.95 23.45 -0.97
CA GLY A 106 10.97 24.50 -1.26
C GLY A 106 10.89 25.63 -0.22
N GLY A 107 11.93 25.84 0.59
CA GLY A 107 11.96 26.94 1.57
C GLY A 107 11.04 26.75 2.78
N ARG A 108 10.53 25.53 2.99
CA ARG A 108 9.73 25.15 4.16
C ARG A 108 10.62 24.61 5.28
N GLY A 109 11.47 25.48 5.83
CA GLY A 109 12.37 25.13 6.94
C GLY A 109 11.69 24.68 8.23
N ASP A 110 10.36 24.74 8.29
CA ASP A 110 9.53 24.35 9.44
C ASP A 110 8.91 22.94 9.28
N ALA A 111 9.19 22.23 8.17
CA ALA A 111 8.65 20.90 7.90
C ALA A 111 9.67 19.81 8.28
N CYS A 112 9.28 18.86 9.14
CA CYS A 112 10.09 17.67 9.41
C CYS A 112 9.65 16.49 8.56
N GLU A 113 10.63 15.79 8.02
CA GLU A 113 10.48 14.47 7.42
C GLU A 113 10.76 13.39 8.45
N ASN A 114 9.91 12.37 8.47
CA ASN A 114 10.06 11.23 9.37
C ASN A 114 11.28 10.40 8.99
N SER A 115 12.03 9.99 10.02
CA SER A 115 12.96 8.88 9.90
C SER A 115 12.20 7.62 9.51
N ARG A 116 12.61 6.98 8.41
CA ARG A 116 11.92 5.81 7.87
C ARG A 116 12.89 4.85 7.19
N ALA A 117 12.51 3.59 7.11
CA ALA A 117 13.15 2.60 6.25
C ALA A 117 12.09 1.99 5.33
N TYR A 118 12.45 1.74 4.07
CA TYR A 118 11.55 1.09 3.13
C TYR A 118 12.25 0.06 2.24
N PHE A 119 11.47 -0.91 1.77
CA PHE A 119 11.88 -1.93 0.83
C PHE A 119 10.86 -1.95 -0.32
N ASN A 120 11.33 -1.75 -1.55
CA ASN A 120 10.50 -2.01 -2.73
C ASN A 120 10.69 -3.47 -3.11
N TYR A 121 9.59 -4.20 -3.32
CA TYR A 121 9.64 -5.59 -3.74
C TYR A 121 9.14 -5.74 -5.17
N ASP A 122 9.61 -6.77 -5.86
CA ASP A 122 9.06 -7.21 -7.14
C ASP A 122 7.79 -8.04 -6.86
N PRO A 123 6.59 -7.62 -7.31
CA PRO A 123 5.35 -8.34 -7.06
C PRO A 123 5.34 -9.75 -7.67
N GLY A 124 6.03 -9.93 -8.80
CA GLY A 124 6.14 -11.23 -9.46
C GLY A 124 7.03 -12.20 -8.70
N ALA A 125 8.10 -11.70 -8.07
CA ALA A 125 8.91 -12.48 -7.14
C ALA A 125 8.17 -12.78 -5.84
N TRP A 126 7.55 -11.76 -5.23
CA TRP A 126 6.81 -11.85 -3.98
C TRP A 126 5.70 -12.90 -4.03
N SER A 127 4.95 -12.95 -5.14
CA SER A 127 3.87 -13.92 -5.36
C SER A 127 4.34 -15.37 -5.40
N ARG A 128 5.64 -15.62 -5.60
CA ARG A 128 6.25 -16.96 -5.59
C ARG A 128 6.89 -17.32 -4.26
N GLU A 129 7.02 -16.35 -3.34
CA GLU A 129 7.62 -16.61 -2.04
C GLU A 129 6.67 -17.41 -1.14
N PRO A 130 7.20 -18.26 -0.24
CA PRO A 130 6.37 -18.93 0.75
C PRO A 130 5.64 -17.93 1.63
N VAL A 131 4.33 -18.14 1.80
CA VAL A 131 3.54 -17.41 2.78
C VAL A 131 4.15 -17.65 4.17
N SER A 132 4.57 -16.56 4.80
CA SER A 132 5.25 -16.57 6.09
C SER A 132 5.16 -15.21 6.76
N ASP A 133 5.61 -15.15 8.00
CA ASP A 133 5.71 -13.90 8.74
C ASP A 133 6.74 -12.97 8.08
N LEU A 134 6.50 -11.67 8.17
CA LEU A 134 7.41 -10.63 7.73
C LEU A 134 8.17 -10.12 8.95
N THR A 135 9.50 -10.15 8.90
CA THR A 135 10.38 -9.66 9.97
C THR A 135 11.12 -8.41 9.51
N VAL A 136 11.06 -7.35 10.32
CA VAL A 136 11.81 -6.12 10.12
C VAL A 136 12.72 -5.92 11.30
N GLN A 137 13.97 -5.56 11.03
CA GLN A 137 14.94 -5.25 12.06
C GLN A 137 15.66 -3.95 11.74
N LEU A 138 15.66 -3.00 12.67
CA LEU A 138 16.52 -1.83 12.66
C LEU A 138 17.58 -2.00 13.75
N GLN A 139 18.82 -1.61 13.47
CA GLN A 139 19.92 -1.76 14.40
C GLN A 139 20.97 -0.64 14.25
N ASP A 140 21.47 -0.17 15.39
CA ASP A 140 22.67 0.65 15.53
C ASP A 140 23.54 0.09 16.68
N ALA A 141 24.59 0.81 17.09
CA ALA A 141 25.45 0.39 18.19
C ALA A 141 24.77 0.40 19.58
N THR A 142 23.60 1.03 19.71
CA THR A 142 22.92 1.30 20.98
C THR A 142 21.71 0.40 21.23
N HIS A 143 21.03 -0.02 20.17
CA HIS A 143 19.75 -0.72 20.29
C HIS A 143 19.41 -1.58 19.07
N THR A 144 18.44 -2.47 19.24
CA THR A 144 17.83 -3.22 18.15
C THR A 144 16.33 -3.15 18.28
N VAL A 145 15.67 -2.82 17.18
CA VAL A 145 14.22 -2.72 17.07
C VAL A 145 13.76 -3.82 16.14
N ARG A 146 12.78 -4.62 16.58
CA ARG A 146 12.29 -5.77 15.82
C ARG A 146 10.78 -5.78 15.76
N LEU A 147 10.27 -5.88 14.54
CA LEU A 147 8.84 -6.00 14.21
C LEU A 147 8.63 -7.33 13.48
N VAL A 148 7.69 -8.15 13.94
CA VAL A 148 7.26 -9.37 13.23
C VAL A 148 5.77 -9.29 12.97
N LEU A 149 5.36 -9.36 11.71
CA LEU A 149 3.96 -9.34 11.28
C LEU A 149 3.54 -10.72 10.81
N GLN A 150 2.47 -11.25 11.40
CA GLN A 150 1.97 -12.59 11.07
C GLN A 150 1.47 -12.64 9.63
N GLY A 151 1.97 -13.60 8.85
CA GLY A 151 1.48 -13.87 7.49
C GLY A 151 1.53 -12.70 6.50
N ALA A 152 2.24 -11.60 6.80
CA ALA A 152 2.18 -10.39 6.00
C ALA A 152 2.78 -10.56 4.58
N LYS A 153 3.54 -11.63 4.34
CA LYS A 153 4.03 -12.00 2.99
C LYS A 153 2.96 -12.63 2.10
N ALA A 154 1.77 -12.94 2.61
CA ALA A 154 0.69 -13.40 1.75
C ALA A 154 0.39 -12.38 0.66
N LYS A 155 0.40 -12.81 -0.61
CA LYS A 155 -0.08 -12.00 -1.73
C LYS A 155 -1.60 -11.85 -1.60
N ARG A 156 -2.07 -10.62 -1.65
CA ARG A 156 -3.49 -10.29 -1.57
C ARG A 156 -4.04 -10.12 -2.97
N SER A 157 -5.31 -10.48 -3.14
CA SER A 157 -6.01 -10.30 -4.40
C SER A 157 -7.52 -10.27 -4.19
N PHE A 158 -8.23 -9.68 -5.14
CA PHE A 158 -9.65 -9.88 -5.33
C PHE A 158 -9.87 -10.90 -6.44
N THR A 159 -10.48 -12.04 -6.12
CA THR A 159 -10.76 -13.11 -7.08
C THR A 159 -12.23 -13.11 -7.47
N PHE A 160 -12.52 -12.89 -8.74
CA PHE A 160 -13.88 -12.97 -9.29
C PHE A 160 -14.50 -14.36 -9.08
N GLN A 161 -15.73 -14.42 -8.59
CA GLN A 161 -16.44 -15.66 -8.23
C GLN A 161 -17.44 -16.14 -9.29
N GLY A 162 -17.52 -15.47 -10.44
CA GLY A 162 -18.36 -15.89 -11.57
C GLY A 162 -17.67 -16.91 -12.50
N GLU A 163 -18.38 -17.36 -13.53
CA GLU A 163 -17.78 -18.19 -14.57
C GLU A 163 -16.77 -17.39 -15.39
N GLY A 164 -15.53 -17.90 -15.48
CA GLY A 164 -14.47 -17.30 -16.27
C GLY A 164 -13.83 -16.08 -15.61
N THR A 165 -13.42 -15.11 -16.43
CA THR A 165 -12.83 -13.84 -15.99
C THR A 165 -13.91 -12.76 -15.89
N PRO A 166 -13.71 -11.68 -15.12
CA PRO A 166 -14.64 -10.55 -15.08
C PRO A 166 -14.60 -9.68 -16.36
N ASP A 167 -14.33 -10.26 -17.54
CA ASP A 167 -14.14 -9.51 -18.79
C ASP A 167 -15.45 -8.87 -19.29
N LYS A 168 -16.61 -9.42 -18.92
CA LYS A 168 -17.93 -8.90 -19.32
C LYS A 168 -18.90 -8.86 -18.16
N LEU A 169 -19.29 -7.66 -17.76
CA LEU A 169 -20.28 -7.44 -16.71
C LEU A 169 -21.54 -6.79 -17.30
N ARG A 170 -22.70 -7.35 -16.97
CA ARG A 170 -24.02 -6.88 -17.44
C ARG A 170 -24.54 -5.79 -16.51
N VAL A 171 -25.17 -4.79 -17.10
CA VAL A 171 -25.87 -3.74 -16.34
C VAL A 171 -27.01 -4.35 -15.52
N GLY A 172 -27.22 -3.81 -14.31
CA GLY A 172 -28.22 -4.28 -13.36
C GLY A 172 -27.91 -5.60 -12.65
N GLN A 173 -26.79 -6.26 -12.98
CA GLN A 173 -26.37 -7.50 -12.32
C GLN A 173 -25.43 -7.23 -11.15
N THR A 174 -25.47 -8.14 -10.17
CA THR A 174 -24.54 -8.18 -9.05
C THR A 174 -23.50 -9.27 -9.28
N TYR A 175 -22.24 -8.95 -8.98
CA TYR A 175 -21.08 -9.80 -9.16
C TYR A 175 -20.30 -9.91 -7.86
N ASP A 176 -19.81 -11.11 -7.58
CA ASP A 176 -19.08 -11.39 -6.36
C ASP A 176 -17.58 -11.51 -6.61
N PHE A 177 -16.80 -10.93 -5.70
CA PHE A 177 -15.35 -11.04 -5.61
C PHE A 177 -15.01 -11.56 -4.21
N LEU A 178 -13.98 -12.40 -4.12
CA LEU A 178 -13.46 -12.93 -2.87
C LEU A 178 -12.09 -12.33 -2.60
N TRP A 179 -11.92 -11.73 -1.42
CA TRP A 179 -10.62 -11.39 -0.89
C TRP A 179 -9.81 -12.65 -0.60
N GLU A 180 -8.61 -12.71 -1.15
CA GLU A 180 -7.63 -13.72 -0.80
C GLU A 180 -6.43 -13.07 -0.09
N PRO A 181 -5.83 -13.76 0.91
CA PRO A 181 -6.19 -15.10 1.39
C PRO A 181 -7.48 -15.13 2.22
N ALA A 182 -8.27 -16.21 2.09
CA ALA A 182 -9.58 -16.35 2.75
C ALA A 182 -9.52 -16.41 4.30
N THR A 183 -8.33 -16.54 4.88
CA THR A 183 -8.09 -16.43 6.33
C THR A 183 -8.10 -14.99 6.83
N GLU A 184 -8.02 -14.01 5.93
CA GLU A 184 -8.07 -12.58 6.23
C GLU A 184 -9.47 -12.03 5.95
N VAL A 185 -9.85 -11.02 6.72
CA VAL A 185 -11.05 -10.22 6.47
C VAL A 185 -10.59 -8.77 6.32
N PRO A 186 -10.64 -8.18 5.12
CA PRO A 186 -10.24 -6.81 4.93
C PRO A 186 -11.23 -5.87 5.63
N GLY A 187 -10.80 -4.63 5.85
CA GLY A 187 -11.71 -3.53 6.16
C GLY A 187 -12.70 -3.26 5.02
N PRO A 188 -13.46 -2.16 5.09
CA PRO A 188 -14.40 -1.79 4.04
C PRO A 188 -13.72 -1.70 2.67
N VAL A 189 -14.28 -2.40 1.69
CA VAL A 189 -13.78 -2.42 0.31
C VAL A 189 -14.37 -1.24 -0.47
N SER A 190 -13.50 -0.44 -1.08
CA SER A 190 -13.86 0.64 -1.99
C SER A 190 -13.78 0.14 -3.43
N VAL A 191 -14.79 0.49 -4.23
CA VAL A 191 -14.90 0.05 -5.63
C VAL A 191 -15.18 1.24 -6.52
N MET A 192 -14.29 1.44 -7.49
CA MET A 192 -14.37 2.52 -8.46
C MET A 192 -14.45 1.95 -9.86
N ILE A 193 -15.24 2.58 -10.72
CA ILE A 193 -15.32 2.24 -12.14
C ILE A 193 -15.03 3.48 -12.96
N MET A 194 -14.10 3.37 -13.90
CA MET A 194 -13.77 4.45 -14.81
C MET A 194 -13.93 3.99 -16.25
N ARG A 195 -14.71 4.74 -17.03
CA ARG A 195 -14.89 4.47 -18.46
C ARG A 195 -13.61 4.77 -19.24
N GLU A 196 -13.34 3.98 -20.27
CA GLU A 196 -12.30 4.28 -21.25
C GLU A 196 -12.46 5.68 -21.86
N GLY A 197 -11.40 6.49 -21.78
CA GLY A 197 -11.41 7.90 -22.20
C GLY A 197 -12.27 8.82 -21.32
N GLY A 198 -12.84 8.30 -20.23
CA GLY A 198 -13.55 9.07 -19.21
C GLY A 198 -12.59 9.96 -18.40
N ARG A 199 -13.15 11.00 -17.77
CA ARG A 199 -12.37 11.96 -16.96
C ARG A 199 -12.67 11.89 -15.47
N ALA A 200 -13.71 11.16 -15.07
CA ALA A 200 -14.13 11.05 -13.69
C ALA A 200 -14.52 9.59 -13.39
N PRO A 201 -13.90 8.96 -12.37
CA PRO A 201 -14.35 7.65 -11.90
C PRO A 201 -15.71 7.78 -11.20
N GLY A 202 -16.54 6.76 -11.34
CA GLY A 202 -17.75 6.57 -10.54
C GLY A 202 -17.49 5.59 -9.41
N THR A 203 -18.04 5.87 -8.22
CA THR A 203 -18.01 4.90 -7.11
C THR A 203 -19.15 3.91 -7.28
N LEU A 204 -18.86 2.61 -7.15
CA LEU A 204 -19.87 1.56 -7.11
C LEU A 204 -20.27 1.26 -5.67
N THR A 205 -21.55 0.95 -5.46
CA THR A 205 -21.99 0.41 -4.18
C THR A 205 -21.51 -1.03 -4.06
N ALA A 206 -20.73 -1.29 -3.02
CA ALA A 206 -20.31 -2.63 -2.62
C ALA A 206 -21.09 -3.08 -1.38
N THR A 207 -21.49 -4.35 -1.39
CA THR A 207 -21.93 -5.08 -0.20
C THR A 207 -20.81 -6.01 0.22
N GLN A 208 -20.58 -6.18 1.52
CA GLN A 208 -19.47 -6.98 2.01
C GLN A 208 -19.94 -7.90 3.14
N GLU A 209 -19.60 -9.17 3.03
CA GLU A 209 -19.82 -10.20 4.04
C GLU A 209 -18.50 -10.94 4.28
N GLY A 210 -17.78 -10.56 5.34
CA GLY A 210 -16.41 -11.04 5.57
C GLY A 210 -15.48 -10.62 4.43
N GLY A 211 -14.80 -11.61 3.82
CA GLY A 211 -13.94 -11.40 2.65
C GLY A 211 -14.69 -11.39 1.31
N LYS A 212 -16.01 -11.64 1.28
CA LYS A 212 -16.80 -11.64 0.06
C LYS A 212 -17.37 -10.25 -0.22
N VAL A 213 -17.18 -9.75 -1.43
CA VAL A 213 -17.61 -8.42 -1.88
C VAL A 213 -18.56 -8.57 -3.06
N GLY A 214 -19.81 -8.15 -2.90
CA GLY A 214 -20.79 -8.08 -3.97
C GLY A 214 -20.88 -6.67 -4.53
N ILE A 215 -20.61 -6.50 -5.83
CA ILE A 215 -20.71 -5.21 -6.55
C ILE A 215 -21.89 -5.26 -7.51
N THR A 216 -22.67 -4.19 -7.59
CA THR A 216 -23.74 -4.08 -8.60
C THR A 216 -23.35 -3.10 -9.68
N ILE A 217 -23.44 -3.50 -10.95
CA ILE A 217 -23.25 -2.58 -12.07
C ILE A 217 -24.55 -1.81 -12.30
N PRO A 218 -24.60 -0.48 -12.13
CA PRO A 218 -25.84 0.28 -12.32
C PRO A 218 -26.42 0.10 -13.74
N ALA A 219 -27.75 0.12 -13.84
CA ALA A 219 -28.46 0.06 -15.12
C ALA A 219 -28.08 1.21 -16.08
N THR A 220 -27.61 2.33 -15.52
CA THR A 220 -27.22 3.55 -16.23
C THR A 220 -25.74 3.57 -16.63
N THR A 221 -24.96 2.55 -16.28
CA THR A 221 -23.54 2.49 -16.63
C THR A 221 -23.40 2.41 -18.16
N PRO A 222 -22.63 3.29 -18.79
CA PRO A 222 -22.43 3.25 -20.24
C PRO A 222 -21.88 1.90 -20.72
N GLN A 223 -22.33 1.43 -21.88
CA GLN A 223 -21.79 0.22 -22.50
C GLN A 223 -20.46 0.56 -23.18
N ALA A 224 -19.36 0.22 -22.52
CA ALA A 224 -17.99 0.47 -22.97
C ALA A 224 -17.00 -0.38 -22.17
N ASN A 225 -15.72 -0.35 -22.54
CA ASN A 225 -14.68 -0.82 -21.63
C ASN A 225 -14.53 0.14 -20.46
N HIS A 226 -14.26 -0.44 -19.29
CA HIS A 226 -14.01 0.27 -18.06
C HIS A 226 -12.80 -0.36 -17.35
N LEU A 227 -12.14 0.46 -16.54
CA LEU A 227 -11.25 0.02 -15.49
C LEU A 227 -12.08 -0.06 -14.21
N LEU A 228 -12.15 -1.24 -13.60
CA LEU A 228 -12.76 -1.46 -12.30
C LEU A 228 -11.63 -1.62 -11.28
N SER A 229 -11.52 -0.67 -10.35
CA SER A 229 -10.51 -0.68 -9.29
C SER A 229 -11.17 -1.11 -7.98
N MET A 230 -10.56 -2.08 -7.31
CA MET A 230 -10.98 -2.55 -5.98
C MET A 230 -9.83 -2.35 -5.01
N GLU A 231 -10.09 -1.71 -3.87
CA GLU A 231 -9.08 -1.46 -2.86
C GLU A 231 -9.59 -1.73 -1.44
N ALA A 232 -8.70 -2.19 -0.57
CA ALA A 232 -8.98 -2.33 0.86
C ALA A 232 -7.71 -2.28 1.71
N SER A 233 -7.93 -2.03 3.01
CA SER A 233 -6.89 -2.09 4.03
C SER A 233 -7.17 -3.21 5.02
N LEU A 234 -6.11 -3.84 5.51
CA LEU A 234 -6.13 -4.86 6.55
C LEU A 234 -5.24 -4.41 7.72
N ALA A 235 -5.72 -4.59 8.94
CA ALA A 235 -4.89 -4.42 10.12
C ALA A 235 -3.87 -5.57 10.21
N GLY A 236 -2.58 -5.25 10.30
CA GLY A 236 -1.55 -6.27 10.47
C GLY A 236 -1.60 -6.89 11.86
N ILE A 237 -1.33 -8.20 11.96
CA ILE A 237 -1.23 -8.89 13.24
C ILE A 237 0.23 -8.83 13.72
N VAL A 238 0.51 -7.95 14.68
CA VAL A 238 1.84 -7.81 15.27
C VAL A 238 2.12 -8.98 16.22
N ARG A 239 3.12 -9.80 15.89
CA ARG A 239 3.60 -10.94 16.71
C ARG A 239 4.72 -10.54 17.65
N GLU A 240 5.56 -9.63 17.20
CA GLU A 240 6.69 -9.11 17.96
C GLU A 240 6.83 -7.61 17.68
N CYS A 241 7.00 -6.84 18.75
CA CYS A 241 7.29 -5.41 18.71
C CYS A 241 8.24 -5.11 19.87
N VAL A 242 9.53 -5.09 19.57
CA VAL A 242 10.62 -4.96 20.56
C VAL A 242 11.47 -3.75 20.22
N GLY A 243 11.96 -3.06 21.26
CA GLY A 243 12.84 -1.90 21.14
C GLY A 243 12.12 -0.56 20.92
N VAL A 244 10.79 -0.57 20.99
CA VAL A 244 9.90 0.61 20.88
C VAL A 244 8.71 0.45 21.82
N ALA A 245 7.97 1.54 22.07
CA ALA A 245 6.84 1.52 23.01
C ALA A 245 5.62 0.78 22.43
N SER A 246 5.39 0.92 21.13
CA SER A 246 4.32 0.21 20.42
C SER A 246 4.58 0.13 18.91
N CYS A 247 3.86 -0.75 18.23
CA CYS A 247 3.88 -0.87 16.78
C CYS A 247 2.44 -0.85 16.27
N ASP A 248 2.18 -0.06 15.23
CA ASP A 248 0.86 0.06 14.61
C ASP A 248 0.99 0.26 13.11
N GLY A 249 -0.02 -0.13 12.33
CA GLY A 249 0.07 -0.04 10.89
C GLY A 249 -0.96 -0.85 10.13
N THR A 250 -0.88 -0.76 8.80
CA THR A 250 -1.84 -1.38 7.89
C THR A 250 -1.16 -2.06 6.70
N LEU A 251 -1.87 -3.00 6.11
CA LEU A 251 -1.54 -3.63 4.84
C LEU A 251 -2.61 -3.18 3.84
N PHE A 252 -2.21 -2.47 2.81
CA PHE A 252 -3.07 -1.93 1.76
C PHE A 252 -2.91 -2.77 0.49
N HIS A 253 -4.04 -3.13 -0.12
CA HIS A 253 -4.06 -3.76 -1.43
C HIS A 253 -5.05 -3.06 -2.34
N SER A 254 -4.66 -2.86 -3.59
CA SER A 254 -5.52 -2.42 -4.68
C SER A 254 -5.26 -3.27 -5.91
N GLN A 255 -6.31 -3.54 -6.67
CA GLN A 255 -6.25 -4.32 -7.90
C GLN A 255 -7.22 -3.77 -8.94
N ASP A 256 -6.73 -3.65 -10.17
CA ASP A 256 -7.52 -3.26 -11.32
C ASP A 256 -8.01 -4.46 -12.15
N PHE A 257 -9.19 -4.28 -12.75
CA PHE A 257 -9.75 -5.19 -13.74
C PHE A 257 -10.19 -4.41 -14.97
N VAL A 258 -9.72 -4.83 -16.15
CA VAL A 258 -10.27 -4.34 -17.42
C VAL A 258 -11.53 -5.12 -17.74
N ILE A 259 -12.67 -4.42 -17.76
CA ILE A 259 -13.99 -5.02 -17.95
C ILE A 259 -14.73 -4.37 -19.12
N ALA A 260 -15.60 -5.11 -19.80
CA ALA A 260 -16.57 -4.57 -20.75
C ALA A 260 -17.97 -4.57 -20.11
N VAL A 261 -18.60 -3.40 -20.05
CA VAL A 261 -19.99 -3.28 -19.61
C VAL A 261 -20.92 -3.54 -20.79
N VAL A 262 -21.81 -4.51 -20.64
CA VAL A 262 -22.70 -5.02 -21.70
C VAL A 262 -24.17 -4.95 -21.26
N PRO A 263 -25.14 -5.03 -22.19
CA PRO A 263 -26.57 -5.11 -21.87
C PRO A 263 -26.96 -6.28 -20.98
#